data_AF-A0A1W2CTH8-F1
#
_entry.id   AF-A0A1W2CTH8-F1
#
_cell.length_a   1.000
_cell.length_b   1.000
_cell.length_c   1.000
_cell.angle_alpha   90.00
_cell.angle_beta   90.00
_cell.angle_gamma   90.00
#
_symmetry.space_group_name_H-M   'P 1'
#
loop_
_entity.id
_entity.type
_entity.pdbx_description
1 polymer ?
#
loop_
_entity_poly.entity_id
_entity_poly.type
_entity_poly.pdbx_seq_one_letter_code
_entity_poly.pdbx_strand_id
1 'polypeptide(L)'
;MVTNYLDMFKNLQISKKELSNKLGGNLHVVKLEKPVTIFNTDVINVLRAIRDGRITLNQLLDWVNTVWFTDLYEYDDEYSDSIASVLDKLEDLDEEYRKLTKSDIEKYINALSENKEV
;
A
#
# COMPACT_ATOMS: atom_id res chain seq x y z
N MET A 1 9.86 -11.22 -15.16
CA MET A 1 10.87 -10.62 -14.26
C MET A 1 10.16 -10.16 -13.00
N VAL A 2 10.79 -10.31 -11.82
CA VAL A 2 10.19 -10.10 -10.49
C VAL A 2 9.42 -8.77 -10.35
N THR A 3 9.93 -7.70 -10.96
CA THR A 3 9.29 -6.37 -11.03
C THR A 3 7.85 -6.42 -11.54
N ASN A 4 7.55 -7.30 -12.50
CA ASN A 4 6.20 -7.46 -13.03
C ASN A 4 5.19 -7.91 -11.97
N TYR A 5 5.58 -8.80 -11.04
CA TYR A 5 4.68 -9.25 -9.98
C TYR A 5 4.47 -8.19 -8.89
N LEU A 6 5.49 -7.40 -8.59
CA LEU A 6 5.40 -6.28 -7.66
C LEU A 6 4.47 -5.19 -8.21
N ASP A 7 4.59 -4.84 -9.49
CA ASP A 7 3.66 -3.92 -10.13
C ASP A 7 2.23 -4.48 -10.18
N MET A 8 2.06 -5.78 -10.45
CA MET A 8 0.73 -6.42 -10.38
C MET A 8 0.13 -6.33 -8.98
N PHE A 9 0.92 -6.55 -7.92
CA PHE A 9 0.46 -6.44 -6.53
C PHE A 9 0.12 -5.00 -6.16
N LYS A 10 1.03 -4.06 -6.48
CA LYS A 10 0.83 -2.61 -6.31
C LYS A 10 -0.50 -2.16 -6.91
N ASN A 11 -0.83 -2.65 -8.10
CA ASN A 11 -2.06 -2.35 -8.84
C ASN A 11 -3.27 -3.24 -8.47
N LEU A 12 -3.21 -3.99 -7.36
CA LEU A 12 -4.29 -4.87 -6.86
C LEU A 12 -4.72 -5.98 -7.84
N GLN A 13 -3.84 -6.38 -8.76
CA GLN A 13 -4.11 -7.43 -9.75
C GLN A 13 -3.85 -8.84 -9.21
N ILE A 14 -2.99 -8.96 -8.20
CA ILE A 14 -2.71 -10.21 -7.50
C ILE A 14 -2.79 -10.00 -5.99
N SER A 15 -3.12 -11.06 -5.27
CA SER A 15 -3.11 -11.09 -3.81
C SER A 15 -1.68 -11.19 -3.23
N LYS A 16 -1.52 -10.87 -1.95
CA LYS A 16 -0.27 -11.09 -1.21
C LYS A 16 0.16 -12.56 -1.24
N LYS A 17 -0.79 -13.49 -1.17
CA LYS A 17 -0.54 -14.93 -1.28
C LYS A 17 0.05 -15.30 -2.64
N GLU A 18 -0.49 -14.76 -3.72
CA GLU A 18 0.05 -14.97 -5.06
C GLU A 18 1.43 -14.34 -5.21
N LEU A 19 1.63 -13.11 -4.74
CA LEU A 19 2.94 -12.46 -4.73
C LEU A 19 3.98 -13.30 -3.99
N SER A 20 3.66 -13.71 -2.76
CA SER A 20 4.48 -14.61 -1.92
C SER A 20 4.86 -15.88 -2.68
N ASN A 21 3.90 -16.58 -3.29
CA ASN A 21 4.17 -17.79 -4.07
C ASN A 21 5.10 -17.53 -5.27
N LYS A 22 4.97 -16.36 -5.93
CA LYS A 22 5.81 -15.98 -7.07
C LYS A 22 7.24 -15.61 -6.67
N LEU A 23 7.44 -15.13 -5.44
CA LEU A 23 8.74 -14.65 -4.94
C LEU A 23 9.43 -15.61 -3.97
N GLY A 24 8.95 -16.86 -3.84
CA GLY A 24 9.62 -17.89 -3.04
C GLY A 24 9.16 -17.96 -1.58
N GLY A 25 7.98 -17.43 -1.27
CA GLY A 25 7.30 -17.56 0.03
C GLY A 25 7.50 -16.34 0.91
N ASN A 26 8.62 -16.25 1.62
CA ASN A 26 8.83 -15.18 2.59
C ASN A 26 9.26 -13.87 1.89
N LEU A 27 8.37 -12.88 1.86
CA LEU A 27 8.62 -11.59 1.21
C LEU A 27 9.72 -10.77 1.89
N HIS A 28 9.93 -10.92 3.20
CA HIS A 28 10.93 -10.16 3.96
C HIS A 28 12.38 -10.57 3.68
N VAL A 29 12.62 -11.71 3.03
CA VAL A 29 13.99 -12.18 2.69
C VAL A 29 14.32 -11.97 1.21
N VAL A 30 13.37 -11.47 0.42
CA VAL A 30 13.56 -11.22 -1.00
C VAL A 30 14.46 -10.00 -1.16
N LYS A 31 15.61 -10.18 -1.78
CA LYS A 31 16.53 -9.10 -2.11
C LYS A 31 16.27 -8.60 -3.52
N LEU A 32 16.04 -7.30 -3.66
CA LEU A 32 15.95 -6.61 -4.94
C LEU A 32 17.12 -5.65 -5.07
N GLU A 33 17.71 -5.57 -6.26
CA GLU A 33 18.67 -4.51 -6.57
C GLU A 33 17.98 -3.15 -6.72
N LYS A 34 16.72 -3.17 -7.17
CA LYS A 34 15.89 -1.97 -7.35
C LYS A 34 14.45 -2.25 -6.88
N PRO A 35 14.02 -1.64 -5.76
CA PRO A 35 12.63 -1.67 -5.31
C PRO A 35 11.67 -1.05 -6.34
N VAL A 36 10.39 -1.37 -6.23
CA VAL A 36 9.34 -0.71 -7.04
C VAL A 36 8.89 0.56 -6.34
N THR A 37 8.89 1.68 -7.05
CA THR A 37 8.39 2.96 -6.51
C THR A 37 6.88 2.94 -6.35
N ILE A 38 6.42 3.40 -5.19
CA ILE A 38 5.04 3.67 -4.82
C ILE A 38 4.83 5.18 -4.95
N PHE A 39 3.92 5.57 -5.84
CA PHE A 39 3.51 6.96 -6.01
C PHE A 39 2.28 7.26 -5.15
N ASN A 40 2.02 8.54 -4.87
CA ASN A 40 0.79 8.97 -4.20
C ASN A 40 -0.47 8.45 -4.92
N THR A 41 -0.43 8.38 -6.26
CA THR A 41 -1.53 7.84 -7.07
C THR A 41 -1.79 6.36 -6.80
N ASP A 42 -0.78 5.56 -6.47
CA ASP A 42 -0.95 4.15 -6.12
C ASP A 42 -1.74 4.02 -4.82
N VAL A 43 -1.37 4.80 -3.79
CA VAL A 43 -2.08 4.84 -2.50
C VAL A 43 -3.51 5.35 -2.68
N ILE A 44 -3.71 6.42 -3.46
CA ILE A 44 -5.05 6.93 -3.80
C ILE A 44 -5.90 5.86 -4.50
N ASN A 45 -5.32 5.08 -5.41
CA ASN A 45 -6.03 4.02 -6.12
C ASN A 45 -6.49 2.90 -5.17
N VAL A 46 -5.67 2.54 -4.19
CA VAL A 46 -6.02 1.57 -3.14
C VAL A 46 -7.13 2.11 -2.24
N LEU A 47 -7.02 3.36 -1.79
CA LEU A 47 -8.03 4.06 -1.00
C LEU A 47 -9.38 4.14 -1.73
N ARG A 48 -9.37 4.45 -3.03
CA ARG A 48 -10.58 4.41 -3.86
C ARG A 48 -11.12 2.99 -4.00
N ALA A 49 -10.27 1.99 -4.16
CA ALA A 49 -10.70 0.60 -4.28
C ALA A 49 -11.44 0.11 -3.03
N ILE A 50 -10.97 0.43 -1.82
CA ILE A 50 -11.67 0.08 -0.59
C ILE A 50 -12.97 0.88 -0.43
N ARG A 51 -12.96 2.18 -0.75
CA ARG A 51 -14.16 3.03 -0.72
C ARG A 51 -15.28 2.51 -1.63
N ASP A 52 -14.90 2.07 -2.82
CA ASP A 52 -15.82 1.58 -3.85
C ASP A 52 -16.22 0.11 -3.61
N GLY A 53 -15.69 -0.54 -2.57
CA GLY A 53 -15.98 -1.94 -2.24
C GLY A 53 -15.33 -2.96 -3.19
N ARG A 54 -14.33 -2.56 -3.97
CA ARG A 54 -13.58 -3.44 -4.90
C ARG A 54 -12.58 -4.35 -4.18
N ILE A 55 -12.12 -3.94 -3.01
CA ILE A 55 -11.29 -4.74 -2.11
C ILE A 55 -11.87 -4.73 -0.70
N THR A 56 -11.48 -5.72 0.09
CA THR A 56 -11.82 -5.84 1.51
C THR A 56 -10.80 -5.12 2.40
N LEU A 57 -11.16 -4.87 3.66
CA LEU A 57 -10.22 -4.32 4.64
C LEU A 57 -8.97 -5.20 4.79
N ASN A 58 -9.13 -6.53 4.82
CA ASN A 58 -7.99 -7.44 4.90
C ASN A 58 -7.04 -7.31 3.69
N GLN A 59 -7.58 -7.10 2.48
CA GLN A 59 -6.76 -6.86 1.30
C GLN A 59 -6.04 -5.51 1.36
N LEU A 60 -6.67 -4.47 1.94
CA LEU A 60 -6.02 -3.19 2.20
C LEU A 60 -4.85 -3.37 3.18
N LEU A 61 -5.07 -4.03 4.32
CA LEU A 61 -4.04 -4.25 5.33
C LEU A 61 -2.90 -5.11 4.80
N ASP A 62 -3.20 -6.15 4.01
CA ASP A 62 -2.18 -6.94 3.33
C ASP A 62 -1.32 -6.10 2.38
N TRP A 63 -1.94 -5.14 1.67
CA TRP A 63 -1.23 -4.21 0.79
C TRP A 63 -0.34 -3.25 1.59
N VAL A 64 -0.91 -2.59 2.61
CA VAL A 64 -0.20 -1.64 3.48
C VAL A 64 0.99 -2.33 4.15
N ASN A 65 0.77 -3.47 4.81
CA ASN A 65 1.84 -4.18 5.53
C ASN A 65 2.95 -4.66 4.59
N THR A 66 2.60 -5.05 3.35
CA THR A 66 3.61 -5.48 2.38
C THR A 66 4.42 -4.29 1.86
N VAL A 67 3.77 -3.15 1.58
CA VAL A 67 4.45 -1.93 1.12
C VAL A 67 5.31 -1.31 2.22
N TRP A 68 4.81 -1.33 3.46
CA TRP A 68 5.44 -0.66 4.60
C TRP A 68 6.60 -1.46 5.24
N PHE A 69 6.46 -2.78 5.36
CA PHE A 69 7.40 -3.62 6.13
C PHE A 69 8.32 -4.50 5.28
N THR A 70 8.40 -4.26 3.97
CA THR A 70 9.32 -5.00 3.09
C THR A 70 10.18 -4.04 2.27
N ASP A 71 11.43 -4.44 2.00
CA ASP A 71 12.34 -3.70 1.11
C ASP A 71 11.99 -3.88 -0.38
N LEU A 72 10.78 -4.34 -0.68
CA LEU A 72 10.30 -4.57 -2.05
C LEU A 72 9.87 -3.27 -2.74
N TYR A 73 9.56 -2.24 -1.95
CA TYR A 73 9.04 -0.97 -2.40
C TYR A 73 9.84 0.20 -1.81
N GLU A 74 9.87 1.29 -2.55
CA GLU A 74 10.35 2.60 -2.11
C GLU A 74 9.27 3.64 -2.39
N TYR A 75 9.31 4.79 -1.71
CA TYR A 75 8.34 5.86 -1.95
C TYR A 75 8.91 6.86 -2.95
N ASP A 76 8.01 7.45 -3.74
CA ASP A 76 8.38 8.61 -4.54
C ASP A 76 8.89 9.74 -3.63
N ASP A 77 10.08 10.28 -3.93
CA ASP A 77 10.77 11.26 -3.10
C ASP A 77 9.98 12.55 -2.89
N GLU A 78 9.15 12.96 -3.87
CA GLU A 78 8.37 14.19 -3.77
C GLU A 78 7.21 14.03 -2.77
N TYR A 79 6.64 12.82 -2.67
CA TYR A 79 5.46 12.52 -1.87
C TYR A 79 5.73 11.65 -0.64
N SER A 80 7.01 11.36 -0.33
CA SER A 80 7.40 10.38 0.69
C SER A 80 6.72 10.61 2.04
N ASP A 81 6.68 11.86 2.52
CA ASP A 81 6.14 12.21 3.83
C ASP A 81 4.61 12.05 3.86
N SER A 82 3.93 12.50 2.80
CA SER A 82 2.47 12.35 2.68
C SER A 82 2.04 10.88 2.56
N ILE A 83 2.80 10.08 1.80
CA ILE A 83 2.60 8.64 1.67
C ILE A 83 2.81 7.98 3.02
N ALA A 84 3.93 8.29 3.69
CA ALA A 84 4.28 7.69 4.96
C ALA A 84 3.24 7.99 6.05
N SER A 85 2.79 9.24 6.14
CA SER A 85 1.76 9.66 7.08
C SER A 85 0.42 8.93 6.88
N VAL A 86 0.03 8.67 5.62
CA VAL A 86 -1.18 7.87 5.34
C VAL A 86 -0.99 6.40 5.68
N LEU A 87 0.15 5.80 5.32
CA LEU A 87 0.41 4.38 5.58
C LEU A 87 0.49 4.08 7.07
N ASP A 88 1.10 4.97 7.86
CA ASP A 88 1.10 4.93 9.33
C ASP A 88 -0.33 4.83 9.90
N LYS A 89 -1.22 5.73 9.46
CA LYS A 89 -2.63 5.74 9.90
C LYS A 89 -3.43 4.53 9.44
N LEU A 90 -3.07 3.93 8.31
CA LEU A 90 -3.72 2.73 7.80
C LEU A 90 -3.21 1.46 8.49
N GLU A 91 -1.94 1.45 8.91
CA GLU A 91 -1.32 0.35 9.67
C GLU A 91 -1.90 0.28 11.08
N ASP A 92 -2.12 1.42 11.74
CA ASP A 92 -2.82 1.55 13.04
C ASP A 92 -4.19 0.82 13.08
N LEU A 93 -4.86 0.64 11.92
CA LEU A 93 -6.15 -0.05 11.83
C LEU A 93 -6.08 -1.54 12.22
N ASP A 94 -4.93 -2.19 12.05
CA ASP A 94 -4.72 -3.59 12.44
C ASP A 94 -4.64 -3.72 13.96
N GLU A 95 -4.16 -2.69 14.66
CA GLU A 95 -3.97 -2.68 16.12
C GLU A 95 -5.20 -2.16 16.89
N GLU A 96 -5.87 -1.12 16.39
CA GLU A 96 -6.87 -0.38 17.17
C GLU A 96 -8.31 -0.96 17.08
N TYR A 97 -8.55 -2.01 16.28
CA TYR A 97 -9.90 -2.50 15.93
C TYR A 97 -10.85 -1.39 15.42
N ARG A 98 -10.28 -0.29 14.93
CA ARG A 98 -11.02 0.87 14.45
C ARG A 98 -11.60 0.58 13.08
N LYS A 99 -12.81 1.10 12.83
CA LYS A 99 -13.40 1.09 11.49
C LYS A 99 -12.83 2.22 10.64
N LEU A 100 -12.27 1.87 9.49
CA LEU A 100 -11.96 2.82 8.43
C LEU A 100 -13.26 3.39 7.85
N THR A 101 -13.50 4.69 8.05
CA THR A 101 -14.72 5.35 7.55
C THR A 101 -14.51 5.98 6.17
N LYS A 102 -15.61 6.29 5.48
CA LYS A 102 -15.53 7.08 4.23
C LYS A 102 -14.88 8.45 4.44
N SER A 103 -15.11 9.07 5.61
CA SER A 103 -14.50 10.36 5.94
C SER A 103 -12.99 10.26 6.10
N ASP A 104 -12.51 9.17 6.72
CA ASP A 104 -11.07 8.91 6.85
C ASP A 104 -10.44 8.74 5.45
N ILE A 105 -11.07 7.95 4.58
CA ILE A 105 -10.57 7.72 3.22
C ILE A 105 -10.48 9.03 2.43
N GLU A 106 -11.52 9.87 2.45
CA GLU A 106 -11.49 11.15 1.73
C GLU A 106 -10.45 12.12 2.34
N LYS A 107 -10.26 12.10 3.67
CA LYS A 107 -9.17 12.85 4.32
C LYS A 107 -7.81 12.43 3.77
N TYR A 108 -7.54 11.13 3.69
CA TYR A 108 -6.26 10.60 3.22
C TYR A 108 -6.03 10.88 1.73
N ILE A 109 -7.06 10.74 0.89
CA ILE A 109 -6.97 11.09 -0.53
C ILE A 109 -6.64 12.57 -0.72
N ASN A 110 -7.26 13.47 0.05
CA ASN A 110 -6.98 14.90 -0.02
C ASN A 110 -5.55 15.22 0.41
N ALA A 111 -5.08 14.63 1.52
CA ALA A 111 -3.71 14.78 1.99
C ALA A 111 -2.68 14.38 0.92
N LEU A 112 -2.86 13.21 0.29
CA LEU A 112 -2.00 12.73 -0.80
C LEU A 112 -2.08 13.59 -2.07
N SER A 113 -3.25 14.16 -2.37
CA SER A 113 -3.45 15.01 -3.55
C SER A 113 -2.83 16.39 -3.37
N GLU A 114 -2.78 16.89 -2.13
CA GLU A 114 -2.17 18.17 -1.77
C GLU A 114 -0.71 18.05 -1.32
N ASN A 115 -0.15 16.84 -1.32
CA ASN A 115 1.17 16.50 -0.78
C ASN A 115 1.36 17.00 0.66
N LYS A 116 0.47 16.58 1.56
CA LYS A 116 0.47 16.92 3.00
C LYS A 116 0.34 15.67 3.84
N GLU A 117 0.88 15.73 5.05
CA GLU A 117 0.64 14.75 6.11
C GLU A 117 -0.81 14.86 6.66
N VAL A 118 -1.27 13.79 7.32
CA VAL A 118 -2.65 13.59 7.80
C VAL A 118 -2.84 14.02 9.26
#